data_AF-A0A7U7Y5C3-F1
#
_entry.id   AF-A0A7U7Y5C3-F1
#
_cell.length_a   1.000
_cell.length_b   1.000
_cell.length_c   1.000
_cell.angle_alpha   90.00
_cell.angle_beta   90.00
_cell.angle_gamma   90.00
#
_symmetry.space_group_name_H-M   'P 1'
#
loop_
_entity.id
_entity.type
_entity.pdbx_description
1 polymer ?
#
loop_
_entity_poly.entity_id
_entity_poly.type
_entity_poly.pdbx_seq_one_letter_code
_entity_poly.pdbx_strand_id
1 'polypeptide(L)'
;GKTLAPSETLNGNVGDTYNATAKQIDGYTLSTEPTNATGQFTSSAQTVNYIYTKNPAPEKGVVEIHYVDENNKQLSSATEISGTVGNNYTTEPKTIDGYTLTTTP
;
A
#
# COMPACT_ATOMS: atom_id res chain seq x y z
N GLY A 1 20.85 -7.20 -2.02
CA GLY A 1 19.39 -7.27 -1.84
C GLY A 1 18.92 -6.05 -1.05
N LYS A 2 17.68 -5.61 -1.23
CA LYS A 2 17.09 -4.52 -0.44
C LYS A 2 16.77 -5.04 0.98
N THR A 3 17.32 -4.41 2.01
CA THR A 3 16.96 -4.72 3.41
C THR A 3 15.56 -4.19 3.70
N LEU A 4 14.64 -5.08 4.08
CA LEU A 4 13.23 -4.75 4.36
C LEU A 4 12.97 -4.45 5.85
N ALA A 5 13.73 -5.07 6.73
CA ALA A 5 13.69 -4.88 8.19
C ALA A 5 15.07 -5.17 8.79
N PRO A 6 15.38 -4.66 10.01
CA PRO A 6 16.62 -5.02 10.70
C PRO A 6 16.72 -6.53 10.93
N SER A 7 17.91 -7.11 10.75
CA SER A 7 18.20 -8.50 11.09
C SER A 7 18.09 -8.73 12.60
N GLU A 8 17.86 -9.96 12.99
CA GLU A 8 17.80 -10.40 14.39
C GLU A 8 18.84 -11.49 14.63
N THR A 9 19.42 -11.50 15.82
CA THR A 9 20.36 -12.53 16.25
C THR A 9 19.77 -13.28 17.42
N LEU A 10 19.53 -14.57 17.23
CA LEU A 10 19.17 -15.49 18.31
C LEU A 10 20.44 -16.15 18.85
N ASN A 11 20.57 -16.23 20.17
CA ASN A 11 21.71 -16.85 20.85
C ASN A 11 21.22 -18.01 21.72
N GLY A 12 22.00 -19.09 21.78
CA GLY A 12 21.73 -20.26 22.61
C GLY A 12 22.93 -21.20 22.61
N ASN A 13 22.93 -22.19 23.50
CA ASN A 13 23.96 -23.23 23.53
C ASN A 13 23.68 -24.27 22.45
N VAL A 14 24.72 -25.00 22.03
CA VAL A 14 24.56 -26.12 21.10
C VAL A 14 23.55 -27.13 21.66
N GLY A 15 22.52 -27.44 20.86
CA GLY A 15 21.42 -28.33 21.22
C GLY A 15 20.16 -27.63 21.76
N ASP A 16 20.25 -26.36 22.19
CA ASP A 16 19.08 -25.58 22.58
C ASP A 16 18.16 -25.37 21.37
N THR A 17 16.85 -25.42 21.58
CA THR A 17 15.88 -25.13 20.51
C THR A 17 15.77 -23.62 20.27
N TYR A 18 15.56 -23.24 19.01
CA TYR A 18 15.21 -21.87 18.63
C TYR A 18 13.93 -21.84 17.81
N ASN A 19 13.27 -20.68 17.87
CA ASN A 19 12.13 -20.34 17.04
C ASN A 19 12.34 -18.91 16.51
N ALA A 20 12.70 -18.80 15.24
CA ALA A 20 12.67 -17.53 14.53
C ALA A 20 11.24 -17.28 14.05
N THR A 21 10.82 -16.01 14.03
CA THR A 21 9.48 -15.62 13.57
C THR A 21 9.56 -14.57 12.48
N ALA A 22 8.64 -14.65 11.51
CA ALA A 22 8.50 -13.61 10.51
C ALA A 22 8.14 -12.26 11.15
N LYS A 23 8.69 -11.17 10.62
CA LYS A 23 8.34 -9.80 11.02
C LYS A 23 7.20 -9.31 10.15
N GLN A 24 6.28 -8.55 10.73
CA GLN A 24 5.36 -7.76 9.95
C GLN A 24 6.11 -6.58 9.31
N ILE A 25 5.96 -6.40 8.01
CA ILE A 25 6.64 -5.35 7.25
C ILE A 25 5.59 -4.62 6.42
N ASP A 26 5.43 -3.32 6.65
CA ASP A 26 4.44 -2.51 5.95
C ASP A 26 4.66 -2.54 4.43
N GLY A 27 3.59 -2.86 3.69
CA GLY A 27 3.62 -2.98 2.24
C GLY A 27 4.25 -4.27 1.72
N TYR A 28 4.47 -5.27 2.57
CA TYR A 28 4.95 -6.60 2.18
C TYR A 28 4.14 -7.72 2.85
N THR A 29 4.02 -8.86 2.17
CA THR A 29 3.39 -10.09 2.69
C THR A 29 4.42 -11.21 2.72
N LEU A 30 4.42 -12.02 3.78
CA LEU A 30 5.27 -13.21 3.83
C LEU A 30 4.89 -14.16 2.71
N SER A 31 5.84 -14.48 1.83
CA SER A 31 5.60 -15.37 0.70
C SER A 31 5.83 -16.83 1.08
N THR A 32 6.87 -17.11 1.86
CA THR A 32 7.22 -18.47 2.27
C THR A 32 7.98 -18.43 3.58
N GLU A 33 7.56 -19.29 4.51
CA GLU A 33 8.29 -19.57 5.73
C GLU A 33 9.40 -20.59 5.46
N PRO A 34 10.65 -20.31 5.86
CA PRO A 34 11.75 -21.26 5.65
C PRO A 34 11.58 -22.51 6.52
N THR A 35 12.02 -23.66 6.02
CA THR A 35 11.93 -24.94 6.74
C THR A 35 12.78 -24.99 8.02
N ASN A 36 13.78 -24.11 8.14
CA ASN A 36 14.61 -23.94 9.33
C ASN A 36 14.18 -22.76 10.21
N ALA A 37 12.92 -22.31 10.14
CA ALA A 37 12.38 -21.30 11.08
C ALA A 37 12.49 -21.76 12.54
N THR A 38 12.31 -23.07 12.78
CA THR A 38 12.56 -23.73 14.05
C THR A 38 13.67 -24.76 13.91
N GLY A 39 14.47 -24.94 14.94
CA GLY A 39 15.52 -25.95 14.96
C GLY A 39 16.28 -25.96 16.27
N GLN A 40 17.48 -26.55 16.25
CA GLN A 40 18.42 -26.48 17.36
C GLN A 40 19.65 -25.66 16.98
N PHE A 41 20.25 -24.98 17.95
CA PHE A 41 21.54 -24.32 17.75
C PHE A 41 22.63 -25.37 17.50
N THR A 42 23.47 -25.12 16.51
CA THR A 42 24.63 -25.95 16.18
C THR A 42 25.93 -25.20 16.47
N SER A 43 27.06 -25.90 16.44
CA SER A 43 28.38 -25.24 16.53
C SER A 43 28.71 -24.36 15.33
N SER A 44 28.01 -24.55 14.21
CA SER A 44 28.11 -23.72 13.01
C SER A 44 27.09 -22.58 13.05
N ALA A 45 27.46 -21.43 12.48
CA ALA A 45 26.53 -20.33 12.29
C ALA A 45 25.37 -20.76 11.39
N GLN A 46 24.14 -20.41 11.81
CA GLN A 46 22.92 -20.71 11.07
C GLN A 46 22.25 -19.42 10.64
N THR A 47 21.71 -19.41 9.42
CA THR A 47 20.98 -18.26 8.85
C THR A 47 19.57 -18.71 8.48
N VAL A 48 18.57 -17.98 8.98
CA VAL A 48 17.15 -18.17 8.65
C VAL A 48 16.71 -17.00 7.79
N ASN A 49 16.24 -17.29 6.57
CA ASN A 49 15.81 -16.26 5.61
C ASN A 49 14.31 -16.34 5.37
N TYR A 50 13.58 -15.28 5.70
CA TYR A 50 12.18 -15.11 5.33
C TYR A 50 12.05 -14.39 3.99
N ILE A 51 11.21 -14.94 3.09
CA ILE A 51 11.00 -14.37 1.76
C ILE A 51 9.67 -13.60 1.76
N TYR A 52 9.72 -12.33 1.34
CA TYR A 52 8.55 -11.44 1.29
C TYR A 52 8.24 -10.98 -0.13
N THR A 53 6.96 -10.84 -0.44
CA THR A 53 6.46 -10.24 -1.67
C THR A 53 5.96 -8.84 -1.38
N LYS A 54 6.30 -7.87 -2.23
CA LYS A 54 5.80 -6.49 -2.11
C LYS A 54 4.30 -6.49 -2.43
N ASN A 55 3.50 -5.89 -1.55
CA ASN A 55 2.06 -5.75 -1.78
C ASN A 55 1.84 -4.80 -2.97
N PRO A 56 0.82 -5.07 -3.81
CA PRO A 56 0.44 -4.14 -4.85
C PRO A 56 0.08 -2.80 -4.21
N ALA A 57 0.51 -1.70 -4.84
CA ALA A 57 0.02 -0.40 -4.45
C ALA A 57 -1.50 -0.37 -4.72
N PRO A 58 -2.29 0.28 -3.85
CA PRO A 58 -3.71 0.49 -4.14
C PRO A 58 -3.83 1.21 -5.48
N GLU A 59 -4.69 0.70 -6.35
CA GLU A 59 -4.97 1.35 -7.63
C GLU A 59 -5.55 2.74 -7.38
N LYS A 60 -5.08 3.71 -8.17
CA LYS A 60 -5.53 5.09 -8.11
C LYS A 60 -6.41 5.38 -9.32
N GLY A 61 -7.61 5.88 -9.05
CA GLY A 61 -8.50 6.46 -10.05
C GLY A 61 -8.43 7.99 -10.02
N VAL A 62 -8.82 8.60 -11.13
CA VAL A 62 -8.98 10.05 -11.27
C VAL A 62 -10.41 10.32 -11.71
N VAL A 63 -11.06 11.25 -11.02
CA VAL A 63 -12.34 11.84 -11.43
C VAL A 63 -12.05 13.23 -11.95
N GLU A 64 -12.39 13.47 -13.22
CA GLU A 64 -12.29 14.78 -13.85
C GLU A 64 -13.65 15.47 -13.81
N ILE A 65 -13.69 16.69 -13.26
CA ILE A 65 -14.90 17.47 -13.05
C ILE A 65 -14.88 18.63 -14.04
N HIS A 66 -15.82 18.61 -14.98
CA HIS A 66 -16.01 19.65 -15.97
C HIS A 66 -17.15 20.57 -15.55
N TYR A 67 -16.91 21.87 -15.62
CA TYR A 67 -17.93 22.89 -15.42
C TYR A 67 -18.34 23.45 -16.77
N VAL A 68 -19.50 23.02 -17.26
CA VAL A 68 -20.01 23.36 -18.59
C VAL A 68 -21.41 23.99 -18.50
N ASP A 69 -21.79 24.74 -19.53
CA ASP A 69 -23.18 25.18 -19.74
C ASP A 69 -24.02 24.11 -20.47
N GLU A 70 -25.29 24.42 -20.77
CA GLU A 70 -26.20 23.53 -21.50
C GLU A 70 -25.73 23.17 -22.92
N ASN A 71 -24.77 23.90 -23.47
CA ASN A 71 -24.19 23.68 -24.79
C ASN A 71 -22.84 22.92 -24.71
N ASN A 72 -22.48 22.40 -23.54
CA ASN A 72 -21.17 21.79 -23.24
C ASN A 72 -19.98 22.76 -23.40
N LYS A 73 -20.21 24.07 -23.34
CA LYS A 73 -19.09 25.04 -23.35
C LYS A 73 -18.47 25.09 -21.96
N GLN A 74 -17.17 24.88 -21.90
CA GLN A 74 -16.41 24.97 -20.65
C GLN A 74 -16.43 26.40 -20.08
N LEU A 75 -16.84 26.51 -18.82
CA LEU A 75 -16.99 27.77 -18.09
C LEU A 75 -15.82 28.08 -17.15
N SER A 76 -15.11 27.02 -16.73
CA SER A 76 -13.95 27.09 -15.85
C SER A 76 -12.98 25.95 -16.16
N SER A 77 -11.71 26.10 -15.77
CA SER A 77 -10.76 24.99 -15.75
C SER A 77 -11.36 23.78 -15.03
N ALA A 78 -11.13 22.59 -15.59
CA ALA A 78 -11.50 21.33 -14.96
C ALA A 78 -10.75 21.15 -13.65
N THR A 79 -11.31 20.35 -12.75
CA THR A 79 -10.64 19.94 -11.51
C THR A 79 -10.55 18.44 -11.45
N GLU A 80 -9.50 17.94 -10.80
CA GLU A 80 -9.25 16.50 -10.66
C GLU A 80 -9.32 16.11 -9.19
N ILE A 81 -10.01 15.00 -8.91
CA ILE A 81 -9.96 14.32 -7.63
C ILE A 81 -9.31 12.97 -7.85
N SER A 82 -8.18 12.74 -7.17
CA SER A 82 -7.52 11.44 -7.16
C SER A 82 -7.93 10.65 -5.91
N GLY A 83 -8.19 9.36 -6.08
CA GLY A 83 -8.68 8.49 -5.01
C GLY A 83 -8.28 7.04 -5.22
N THR A 84 -8.41 6.22 -4.18
CA THR A 84 -8.25 4.76 -4.33
C THR A 84 -9.48 4.19 -5.02
N VAL A 85 -9.27 3.30 -6.01
CA VAL A 85 -10.37 2.64 -6.75
C VAL A 85 -11.30 1.92 -5.77
N GLY A 86 -12.61 2.06 -5.98
CA GLY A 86 -13.66 1.47 -5.15
C GLY A 86 -14.08 2.31 -3.94
N ASN A 87 -13.34 3.37 -3.60
CA ASN A 87 -13.79 4.30 -2.57
C ASN A 87 -14.75 5.35 -3.16
N ASN A 88 -15.72 5.78 -2.33
CA ASN A 88 -16.59 6.91 -2.68
C ASN A 88 -15.80 8.22 -2.71
N TYR A 89 -16.26 9.14 -3.53
CA TYR A 89 -15.80 10.53 -3.57
C TYR A 89 -17.01 11.47 -3.45
N THR A 90 -16.74 12.69 -3.01
CA THR A 90 -17.72 13.77 -2.95
C THR A 90 -17.15 14.98 -3.70
N THR A 91 -18.02 15.76 -4.32
CA THR A 91 -17.65 17.00 -4.99
C THR A 91 -18.50 18.13 -4.44
N GLU A 92 -17.97 19.35 -4.48
CA GLU A 92 -18.72 20.56 -4.16
C GLU A 92 -18.91 21.38 -5.44
N PRO A 93 -20.12 21.92 -5.69
CA PRO A 93 -20.35 22.78 -6.83
C PRO A 93 -19.47 24.02 -6.76
N LYS A 94 -18.93 24.43 -7.91
CA LYS A 94 -18.17 25.67 -8.03
C LYS A 94 -19.10 26.83 -8.39
N THR A 95 -19.02 27.92 -7.63
CA THR A 95 -19.66 29.18 -8.03
C THR A 95 -18.91 29.78 -9.22
N ILE A 96 -19.63 30.08 -10.31
CA ILE A 96 -19.09 30.71 -11.51
C ILE A 96 -19.89 31.99 -11.75
N ASP A 97 -19.18 33.12 -11.83
CA ASP A 97 -19.81 34.43 -11.97
C ASP A 97 -20.65 34.50 -13.26
N GLY A 98 -21.87 35.02 -13.15
CA GLY A 98 -22.85 35.05 -14.25
C GLY A 98 -23.58 33.73 -14.57
N TYR A 99 -23.31 32.64 -13.84
CA TYR A 99 -23.96 31.34 -14.05
C TYR A 99 -24.66 30.83 -12.78
N THR A 100 -25.78 30.13 -12.95
CA THR A 100 -26.53 29.49 -11.85
C THR A 100 -26.44 27.97 -11.99
N LEU A 101 -26.13 27.27 -10.90
CA LEU A 101 -26.10 25.80 -10.88
C LEU A 101 -27.51 25.26 -11.11
N THR A 102 -27.69 24.48 -12.17
CA THR A 102 -28.98 23.88 -12.53
C THR A 102 -29.13 22.45 -12.01
N THR A 103 -28.04 21.68 -11.94
CA THR A 103 -28.07 20.27 -11.52
C THR A 103 -26.80 19.87 -10.76
N THR A 104 -26.95 18.93 -9.83
CA THR A 104 -25.85 18.17 -9.22
C THR A 104 -26.03 16.68 -9.58
N PRO A 105 -24.97 15.97 -10.04
CA PRO A 105 -25.03 14.54 -10.31
C PRO A 105 -25.33 13.67 -9.08
#